data_AF-A0A534S052-F1
#
_entry.id   AF-A0A534S052-F1
#
_cell.length_a   1.000
_cell.length_b   1.000
_cell.length_c   1.000
_cell.angle_alpha   90.00
_cell.angle_beta   90.00
_cell.angle_gamma   90.00
#
_symmetry.space_group_name_H-M   'P 1'
#
loop_
_entity.id
_entity.type
_entity.pdbx_description
1 polymer ?
#
loop_
_entity_poly.entity_id
_entity_poly.type
_entity_poly.pdbx_seq_one_letter_code
_entity_poly.pdbx_strand_id
1 'polypeptide(L)'
;MLTARGVAPEQAALLAAEAEGSPGRALALAGDEEARIRTAVLKALPELGTSDAAVLSALAQELSRGPVEAALSTAAAWYRDVLETALTGDPPRRNPDAAAAVRVVADRSPPARTLRQLEVVCDTIDGLSRNANRVLALETMLLALRALERDDALDVRQGST
;
A
#
# COMPACT_ATOMS: atom_id res chain seq x y z
N MET A 1 6.95 -23.47 9.01
CA MET A 1 7.81 -22.83 10.02
C MET A 1 9.14 -23.57 10.05
N LEU A 2 10.23 -22.93 9.61
CA LEU A 2 11.56 -23.40 9.98
C LEU A 2 11.60 -23.50 11.49
N THR A 3 11.75 -24.71 12.02
CA THR A 3 11.88 -24.95 13.45
C THR A 3 13.03 -24.11 13.97
N ALA A 4 12.74 -23.19 14.88
CA ALA A 4 13.70 -22.31 15.52
C ALA A 4 14.71 -23.04 16.44
N ARG A 5 15.11 -24.30 16.17
CA ARG A 5 15.76 -25.19 17.17
C ARG A 5 16.66 -26.30 16.60
N GLY A 6 17.78 -25.96 15.97
CA GLY A 6 18.92 -26.91 15.83
C GLY A 6 18.64 -28.22 15.09
N VAL A 7 18.44 -28.15 13.78
CA VAL A 7 18.30 -29.33 12.92
C VAL A 7 19.68 -29.74 12.39
N ALA A 8 20.03 -31.03 12.54
CA ALA A 8 21.28 -31.59 12.06
C ALA A 8 21.42 -31.48 10.53
N PRO A 9 22.64 -31.18 10.01
CA PRO A 9 22.85 -30.79 8.61
C PRO A 9 22.43 -31.86 7.57
N GLU A 10 22.41 -33.14 7.94
CA GLU A 10 21.97 -34.22 7.06
C GLU A 10 20.45 -34.27 6.88
N GLN A 11 19.66 -33.79 7.85
CA GLN A 11 18.19 -33.70 7.73
C GLN A 11 17.74 -32.49 6.89
N ALA A 12 18.53 -31.42 6.89
CA ALA A 12 18.29 -30.24 6.06
C ALA A 12 18.54 -30.52 4.56
N ALA A 13 19.48 -31.43 4.25
CA ALA A 13 19.70 -31.90 2.88
C ALA A 13 18.56 -32.82 2.39
N LEU A 14 17.97 -33.62 3.28
CA LEU A 14 16.79 -34.43 2.97
C LEU A 14 15.56 -33.56 2.66
N LEU A 15 15.40 -32.42 3.36
CA LEU A 15 14.35 -31.42 3.11
C LEU A 15 14.56 -30.60 1.82
N ALA A 16 15.79 -30.58 1.29
CA ALA A 16 16.13 -29.88 0.06
C ALA A 16 15.98 -30.76 -1.20
N ALA A 17 15.92 -32.09 -1.04
CA ALA A 17 15.86 -33.04 -2.16
C ALA A 17 14.45 -33.27 -2.72
N GLU A 18 13.38 -32.90 -2.01
CA GLU A 18 11.98 -33.20 -2.41
C GLU A 18 11.31 -32.11 -3.27
N ALA A 19 12.06 -31.16 -3.79
CA ALA A 19 11.47 -29.86 -4.10
C ALA A 19 11.37 -29.52 -5.60
N GLU A 20 10.66 -30.39 -6.33
CA GLU A 20 9.65 -29.99 -7.33
C GLU A 20 8.39 -29.45 -6.59
N GLY A 21 8.59 -28.51 -5.66
CA GLY A 21 7.62 -28.15 -4.61
C GLY A 21 8.23 -27.31 -3.48
N SER A 22 9.26 -26.49 -3.78
CA SER A 22 10.12 -25.87 -2.77
C SER A 22 9.48 -24.65 -2.09
N PRO A 23 9.31 -24.68 -0.75
CA PRO A 23 8.87 -23.51 0.01
C PRO A 23 9.78 -22.29 -0.19
N GLY A 24 11.08 -22.51 -0.44
CA GLY A 24 12.04 -21.43 -0.73
C GLY A 24 11.74 -20.67 -2.03
N ARG A 25 11.37 -21.37 -3.11
CA ARG A 25 11.01 -20.73 -4.39
C ARG A 25 9.64 -20.05 -4.31
N ALA A 26 8.70 -20.63 -3.56
CA ALA A 26 7.41 -20.00 -3.28
C ALA A 26 7.59 -18.68 -2.49
N LEU A 27 8.48 -18.66 -1.48
CA LEU A 27 8.80 -17.45 -0.72
C LEU A 27 9.51 -16.39 -1.58
N ALA A 28 10.44 -16.78 -2.45
CA ALA A 28 11.10 -15.85 -3.35
C ALA A 28 10.10 -15.20 -4.34
N LEU A 29 9.25 -16.00 -4.97
CA LEU A 29 8.22 -15.51 -5.89
C LEU A 29 7.19 -14.62 -5.16
N ALA A 30 6.80 -14.98 -3.94
CA ALA A 30 5.93 -14.15 -3.11
C ALA A 30 6.59 -12.80 -2.80
N GLY A 31 7.87 -12.79 -2.44
CA GLY A 31 8.62 -11.55 -2.21
C GLY A 31 8.72 -10.66 -3.46
N ASP A 32 8.96 -11.26 -4.63
CA ASP A 32 8.98 -10.52 -5.90
C ASP A 32 7.62 -9.89 -6.22
N GLU A 33 6.53 -10.62 -5.97
CA GLU A 33 5.18 -10.11 -6.18
C GLU A 33 4.82 -9.00 -5.16
N GLU A 34 5.18 -9.16 -3.90
CA GLU A 34 5.02 -8.10 -2.89
C GLU A 34 5.79 -6.83 -3.26
N ALA A 35 7.02 -6.96 -3.78
CA ALA A 35 7.81 -5.83 -4.25
C ALA A 35 7.19 -5.14 -5.48
N ARG A 36 6.62 -5.91 -6.41
CA ARG A 36 5.87 -5.37 -7.56
C ARG A 36 4.65 -4.58 -7.11
N ILE A 37 3.84 -5.17 -6.23
CA ILE A 37 2.64 -4.54 -5.69
C ILE A 37 2.98 -3.27 -4.92
N ARG A 38 4.02 -3.30 -4.08
CA ARG A 38 4.51 -2.11 -3.37
C ARG A 38 4.83 -0.99 -4.35
N THR A 39 5.59 -1.29 -5.39
CA THR A 39 5.96 -0.31 -6.43
C THR A 39 4.73 0.26 -7.13
N ALA A 40 3.77 -0.59 -7.48
CA ALA A 40 2.52 -0.16 -8.12
C ALA A 40 1.72 0.80 -7.22
N VAL A 41 1.58 0.48 -5.93
CA VAL A 41 0.89 1.33 -4.95
C VAL A 41 1.62 2.67 -4.77
N LEU A 42 2.93 2.67 -4.53
CA LEU A 42 3.70 3.90 -4.33
C LEU A 42 3.71 4.81 -5.56
N LYS A 43 3.58 4.24 -6.76
CA LYS A 43 3.42 5.00 -8.00
C LYS A 43 2.02 5.60 -8.13
N ALA A 44 0.99 4.88 -7.72
CA ALA A 44 -0.40 5.29 -7.93
C ALA A 44 -0.90 6.34 -6.93
N LEU A 45 -0.56 6.19 -5.63
CA LEU A 45 -1.11 7.04 -4.58
C LEU A 45 -0.87 8.55 -4.76
N PRO A 46 0.31 9.02 -5.24
CA PRO A 46 0.53 10.45 -5.50
C PRO A 46 -0.36 11.03 -6.62
N GLU A 47 -0.86 10.19 -7.52
CA GLU A 47 -1.56 10.61 -8.76
C GLU A 47 -3.08 10.36 -8.69
N LEU A 48 -3.63 10.00 -7.53
CA LEU A 48 -5.05 9.63 -7.42
C LEU A 48 -6.01 10.75 -7.85
N GLY A 49 -5.72 12.01 -7.50
CA GLY A 49 -6.60 13.14 -7.79
C GLY A 49 -6.84 13.38 -9.29
N THR A 50 -5.86 13.05 -10.13
CA THR A 50 -5.88 13.19 -11.60
C THR A 50 -6.24 11.90 -12.32
N SER A 51 -6.20 10.75 -11.63
CA SER A 51 -6.50 9.44 -12.21
C SER A 51 -7.99 9.27 -12.54
N ASP A 52 -8.26 8.76 -13.73
CA ASP A 52 -9.62 8.42 -14.16
C ASP A 52 -10.15 7.18 -13.42
N ALA A 53 -11.48 6.96 -13.45
CA ALA A 53 -12.09 5.85 -12.72
C ALA A 53 -11.70 4.48 -13.30
N ALA A 54 -11.42 4.40 -14.61
CA ALA A 54 -11.08 3.14 -15.28
C ALA A 54 -9.68 2.65 -14.87
N VAL A 55 -8.71 3.57 -14.74
CA VAL A 55 -7.36 3.32 -14.23
C VAL A 55 -7.42 2.84 -12.78
N LEU A 56 -8.24 3.47 -11.94
CA LEU A 56 -8.40 3.02 -10.55
C LEU A 56 -9.06 1.65 -10.45
N SER A 57 -10.05 1.36 -11.30
CA SER A 57 -10.69 0.04 -11.36
C SER A 57 -9.69 -1.04 -11.83
N ALA A 58 -8.89 -0.74 -12.86
CA ALA A 58 -7.84 -1.65 -13.34
C ALA A 58 -6.79 -1.93 -12.25
N LEU A 59 -6.35 -0.89 -11.53
CA LEU A 59 -5.45 -1.03 -10.39
C LEU A 59 -6.07 -1.89 -9.28
N ALA A 60 -7.33 -1.65 -8.90
CA ALA A 60 -8.03 -2.47 -7.90
C ALA A 60 -8.04 -3.95 -8.30
N GLN A 61 -8.31 -4.25 -9.58
CA GLN A 61 -8.28 -5.62 -10.08
C GLN A 61 -6.88 -6.23 -10.04
N GLU A 62 -5.84 -5.48 -10.42
CA GLU A 62 -4.45 -5.93 -10.32
C GLU A 62 -4.08 -6.26 -8.87
N LEU A 63 -4.30 -5.32 -7.96
CA LEU A 63 -4.02 -5.48 -6.53
C LEU A 63 -4.80 -6.68 -5.94
N SER A 64 -6.04 -6.89 -6.35
CA SER A 64 -6.88 -7.99 -5.86
C SER A 64 -6.39 -9.40 -6.23
N ARG A 65 -5.61 -9.51 -7.32
CA ARG A 65 -5.03 -10.77 -7.80
C ARG A 65 -3.67 -11.06 -7.15
N GLY A 66 -3.01 -10.04 -6.62
CA GLY A 66 -1.73 -10.14 -5.91
C GLY A 66 -1.87 -10.22 -4.38
N PRO A 67 -0.75 -10.04 -3.64
CA PRO A 67 -0.71 -9.93 -2.18
C PRO A 67 -1.37 -8.62 -1.72
N VAL A 68 -2.69 -8.68 -1.51
CA VAL A 68 -3.53 -7.55 -1.06
C VAL A 68 -3.03 -6.96 0.25
N GLU A 69 -2.53 -7.79 1.17
CA GLU A 69 -1.96 -7.37 2.45
C GLU A 69 -0.72 -6.49 2.25
N ALA A 70 0.12 -6.79 1.26
CA ALA A 70 1.27 -5.97 0.89
C ALA A 70 0.82 -4.63 0.28
N ALA A 71 -0.24 -4.64 -0.54
CA ALA A 71 -0.80 -3.42 -1.10
C ALA A 71 -1.31 -2.46 -0.01
N LEU A 72 -2.12 -2.97 0.92
CA LEU A 72 -2.74 -2.18 1.98
C LEU A 72 -1.72 -1.71 3.02
N SER A 73 -0.77 -2.57 3.40
CA SER A 73 0.30 -2.19 4.32
C SER A 73 1.21 -1.11 3.70
N THR A 74 1.49 -1.19 2.41
CA THR A 74 2.19 -0.13 1.66
C THR A 74 1.40 1.17 1.66
N ALA A 75 0.09 1.13 1.39
CA ALA A 75 -0.75 2.32 1.39
C ALA A 75 -0.83 2.97 2.78
N ALA A 76 -0.98 2.17 3.84
CA ALA A 76 -0.98 2.69 5.21
C ALA A 76 0.40 3.26 5.60
N ALA A 77 1.50 2.62 5.18
CA ALA A 77 2.85 3.14 5.40
C ALA A 77 3.08 4.47 4.67
N TRP A 78 2.61 4.57 3.43
CA TRP A 78 2.66 5.80 2.63
C TRP A 78 1.96 6.97 3.34
N TYR A 79 0.69 6.81 3.74
CA TYR A 79 -0.03 7.91 4.38
C TYR A 79 0.52 8.27 5.77
N ARG A 80 1.06 7.30 6.52
CA ARG A 80 1.79 7.61 7.77
C ARG A 80 3.06 8.42 7.52
N ASP A 81 3.81 8.08 6.48
CA ASP A 81 5.01 8.81 6.11
C ASP A 81 4.69 10.24 5.64
N VAL A 82 3.64 10.41 4.81
CA VAL A 82 3.15 11.74 4.40
C VAL A 82 2.70 12.56 5.62
N LEU A 83 1.94 11.95 6.54
CA LEU A 83 1.45 12.63 7.74
C LEU A 83 2.60 13.06 8.66
N GLU A 84 3.56 12.16 8.92
CA GLU A 84 4.73 12.46 9.73
C GLU A 84 5.58 13.57 9.10
N THR A 85 5.89 13.47 7.81
CA THR A 85 6.64 14.51 7.09
C THR A 85 5.91 15.86 7.10
N ALA A 86 4.58 15.88 6.93
CA ALA A 86 3.80 17.13 6.99
C ALA A 86 3.81 17.78 8.38
N LEU A 87 3.88 16.98 9.45
CA LEU A 87 3.85 17.47 10.83
C LEU A 87 5.23 17.86 11.38
N THR A 88 6.30 17.16 10.98
CA THR A 88 7.64 17.36 11.55
C THR A 88 8.66 17.93 10.58
N GLY A 89 8.42 17.81 9.27
CA GLY A 89 9.40 18.14 8.22
C GLY A 89 10.49 17.07 8.01
N ASP A 90 10.48 16.00 8.80
CA ASP A 90 11.47 14.93 8.69
C ASP A 90 11.25 14.06 7.43
N PRO A 91 12.31 13.47 6.86
CA PRO A 91 12.17 12.51 5.77
C PRO A 91 11.37 11.26 6.21
N PRO A 92 10.69 10.58 5.28
CA PRO A 92 9.89 9.41 5.61
C PRO A 92 10.75 8.26 6.14
N ARG A 93 10.20 7.54 7.12
CA ARG A 93 10.88 6.44 7.79
C ARG A 93 10.59 5.09 7.17
N ARG A 94 9.39 4.88 6.61
CA ARG A 94 8.94 3.58 6.09
C ARG A 94 9.28 3.41 4.61
N ASN A 95 9.24 4.51 3.85
CA ASN A 95 9.52 4.54 2.41
C ASN A 95 10.60 5.59 2.09
N PRO A 96 11.85 5.41 2.56
CA PRO A 96 12.93 6.36 2.30
C PRO A 96 13.25 6.53 0.80
N ASP A 97 13.02 5.48 0.01
CA ASP A 97 13.13 5.47 -1.46
C ASP A 97 12.07 6.33 -2.16
N ALA A 98 10.94 6.61 -1.48
CA ALA A 98 9.86 7.46 -1.99
C ALA A 98 9.89 8.89 -1.42
N ALA A 99 10.99 9.31 -0.78
CA ALA A 99 11.08 10.58 -0.05
C ALA A 99 10.70 11.83 -0.85
N ALA A 100 11.07 11.89 -2.14
CA ALA A 100 10.70 13.02 -2.99
C ALA A 100 9.17 13.10 -3.20
N ALA A 101 8.53 11.96 -3.49
CA ALA A 101 7.09 11.89 -3.70
C ALA A 101 6.33 12.17 -2.38
N VAL A 102 6.79 11.62 -1.26
CA VAL A 102 6.21 11.90 0.07
C VAL A 102 6.23 13.39 0.36
N ARG A 103 7.36 14.07 0.13
CA ARG A 103 7.49 15.51 0.38
C ARG A 103 6.53 16.33 -0.48
N VAL A 104 6.45 16.03 -1.78
CA VAL A 104 5.51 16.71 -2.70
C VAL A 104 4.06 16.58 -2.21
N VAL A 105 3.65 15.40 -1.74
CA VAL A 105 2.29 15.21 -1.24
C VAL A 105 2.09 15.87 0.12
N ALA A 106 3.07 15.79 1.02
CA ALA A 106 3.04 16.44 2.34
C ALA A 106 2.91 17.97 2.21
N ASP A 107 3.63 18.60 1.28
CA ASP A 107 3.63 20.05 1.08
C ASP A 107 2.27 20.58 0.57
N ARG A 108 1.50 19.75 -0.15
CA ARG A 108 0.21 20.15 -0.76
C ARG A 108 -1.03 19.59 -0.06
N SER A 109 -0.85 18.78 0.97
CA SER A 109 -1.96 18.06 1.64
C SER A 109 -2.05 18.45 3.11
N PRO A 110 -3.17 19.05 3.55
CA PRO A 110 -3.40 19.32 4.96
C PRO A 110 -3.32 18.03 5.78
N PRO A 111 -2.70 18.03 6.98
CA PRO A 111 -2.59 16.84 7.82
C PRO A 111 -3.93 16.15 8.11
N ALA A 112 -5.02 16.92 8.24
CA ALA A 112 -6.37 16.38 8.44
C ALA A 112 -6.86 15.54 7.24
N ARG A 113 -6.52 15.91 6.00
CA ARG A 113 -6.85 15.12 4.80
C ARG A 113 -6.06 13.82 4.80
N THR A 114 -4.75 13.90 5.02
CA THR A 114 -3.86 12.73 5.07
C THR A 114 -4.30 11.74 6.16
N LEU A 115 -4.78 12.24 7.31
CA LEU A 115 -5.33 11.40 8.36
C LEU A 115 -6.60 10.67 7.90
N ARG A 116 -7.56 11.36 7.26
CA ARG A 116 -8.77 10.72 6.70
C ARG A 116 -8.43 9.67 5.64
N GLN A 117 -7.41 9.92 4.82
CA GLN A 117 -6.95 8.94 3.84
C GLN A 117 -6.37 7.69 4.51
N LEU A 118 -5.59 7.87 5.58
CA LEU A 118 -5.10 6.77 6.40
C LEU A 118 -6.25 5.98 7.04
N GLU A 119 -7.27 6.66 7.57
CA GLU A 119 -8.49 6.04 8.13
C GLU A 119 -9.19 5.17 7.08
N VAL A 120 -9.40 5.68 5.86
CA VAL A 120 -10.00 4.91 4.74
C VAL A 120 -9.22 3.63 4.45
N VAL A 121 -7.89 3.68 4.47
CA VAL A 121 -7.05 2.48 4.28
C VAL A 121 -7.20 1.51 5.44
N CYS A 122 -7.19 1.99 6.68
CA CYS A 122 -7.40 1.16 7.88
C CYS A 122 -8.78 0.48 7.89
N ASP A 123 -9.84 1.23 7.57
CA ASP A 123 -11.20 0.69 7.47
C ASP A 123 -11.31 -0.39 6.40
N THR A 124 -10.56 -0.24 5.30
CA THR A 124 -10.48 -1.24 4.23
C THR A 124 -9.77 -2.51 4.70
N ILE A 125 -8.65 -2.38 5.42
CA ILE A 125 -7.94 -3.51 6.05
C ILE A 125 -8.89 -4.27 6.98
N ASP A 126 -9.59 -3.53 7.85
CA ASP A 126 -10.56 -4.08 8.78
C ASP A 126 -11.73 -4.78 8.07
N GLY A 127 -12.26 -4.18 7.01
CA GLY A 127 -13.31 -4.77 6.19
C GLY A 127 -12.89 -6.10 5.55
N LEU A 128 -11.66 -6.15 5.02
CA LEU A 128 -11.13 -7.36 4.41
C LEU A 128 -10.84 -8.47 5.44
N SER A 129 -10.42 -8.11 6.66
CA SER A 129 -10.30 -9.06 7.77
C SER A 129 -11.63 -9.74 8.13
N ARG A 130 -12.75 -9.06 7.83
CA ARG A 130 -14.13 -9.55 8.02
C ARG A 130 -14.75 -10.19 6.77
N ASN A 131 -13.92 -10.63 5.81
CA ASN A 131 -14.33 -11.30 4.57
C ASN A 131 -15.06 -10.42 3.54
N ALA A 132 -14.77 -9.11 3.51
CA ALA A 132 -15.24 -8.27 2.40
C ALA A 132 -14.71 -8.75 1.04
N ASN A 133 -15.44 -8.47 -0.04
CA ASN A 133 -14.99 -8.76 -1.40
C ASN A 133 -13.76 -7.90 -1.74
N ARG A 134 -12.63 -8.54 -2.08
CA ARG A 134 -11.34 -7.89 -2.35
C ARG A 134 -11.40 -6.81 -3.42
N VAL A 135 -11.97 -7.12 -4.58
CA VAL A 135 -12.04 -6.18 -5.71
C VAL A 135 -12.87 -4.97 -5.30
N LEU A 136 -14.07 -5.20 -4.76
CA LEU A 136 -14.98 -4.12 -4.38
C LEU A 136 -14.39 -3.24 -3.26
N ALA A 137 -13.73 -3.84 -2.27
CA ALA A 137 -13.10 -3.12 -1.17
C ALA A 137 -11.99 -2.21 -1.68
N LEU A 138 -11.10 -2.72 -2.54
CA LEU A 138 -9.99 -1.96 -3.13
C LEU A 138 -10.50 -0.85 -4.06
N GLU A 139 -11.51 -1.12 -4.89
CA GLU A 139 -12.10 -0.12 -5.78
C GLU A 139 -12.78 1.00 -4.98
N THR A 140 -13.56 0.64 -3.97
CA THR A 140 -14.20 1.62 -3.06
C THR A 140 -13.17 2.47 -2.34
N MET A 141 -12.10 1.85 -1.82
CA MET A 141 -11.00 2.54 -1.17
C MET A 141 -10.34 3.55 -2.11
N LEU A 142 -9.93 3.14 -3.32
CA LEU A 142 -9.25 4.01 -4.28
C LEU A 142 -10.15 5.18 -4.73
N LEU A 143 -11.44 4.93 -4.94
CA LEU A 143 -12.41 5.98 -5.29
C LEU A 143 -12.63 6.97 -4.13
N ALA A 144 -12.70 6.50 -2.89
CA ALA A 144 -12.82 7.34 -1.70
C ALA A 144 -11.56 8.20 -1.49
N LEU A 145 -10.37 7.62 -1.65
CA LEU A 145 -9.11 8.36 -1.58
C LEU A 145 -9.03 9.44 -2.66
N ARG A 146 -9.45 9.14 -3.90
CA ARG A 146 -9.54 10.15 -4.96
C ARG A 146 -10.54 11.26 -4.64
N ALA A 147 -11.69 10.93 -4.05
CA ALA A 147 -12.68 11.95 -3.67
C ALA A 147 -12.08 12.94 -2.67
N LEU A 148 -11.37 12.44 -1.64
CA LEU A 148 -10.66 13.26 -0.66
C LEU A 148 -9.60 14.18 -1.30
N GLU A 149 -8.92 13.75 -2.35
CA GLU A 149 -7.99 14.60 -3.11
C GLU A 149 -8.70 15.72 -3.89
N ARG A 150 -9.95 15.49 -4.32
CA ARG A 150 -10.70 16.43 -5.18
C ARG A 150 -11.54 17.43 -4.39
N ASP A 151 -12.11 17.02 -3.26
CA ASP A 151 -12.98 17.88 -2.45
C ASP A 151 -12.23 19.12 -1.93
N ASP A 152 -11.00 18.95 -1.43
CA ASP A 152 -10.21 20.10 -0.98
C ASP A 152 -9.72 20.99 -2.14
N ALA A 153 -9.57 20.46 -3.36
CA ALA A 153 -9.28 21.30 -4.53
C ALA A 153 -10.46 22.22 -4.88
N LEU A 154 -11.68 21.92 -4.39
CA LEU A 154 -12.85 22.77 -4.51
C LEU A 154 -12.93 23.78 -3.35
N ASP A 155 -12.49 23.41 -2.14
CA ASP A 155 -12.46 24.32 -0.98
C ASP A 155 -11.36 25.40 -1.10
N VAL A 156 -10.16 25.05 -1.57
CA VAL A 156 -9.07 26.03 -1.80
C VAL A 156 -9.47 27.09 -2.85
N ARG A 157 -10.29 26.72 -3.85
CA ARG A 157 -10.81 27.66 -4.86
C ARG A 157 -11.88 28.61 -4.32
N GLN A 158 -12.58 28.24 -3.25
CA GLN A 158 -13.66 29.05 -2.67
C GLN A 158 -13.17 30.01 -1.57
N GLY A 159 -12.00 29.78 -0.97
CA GLY A 159 -11.44 30.62 0.09
C GLY A 159 -10.56 31.81 -0.36
N SER A 160 -10.58 32.18 -1.65
CA SER A 160 -9.73 33.26 -2.22
C SER A 160 -10.47 34.56 -2.56
N THR A 161 -11.62 34.83 -1.93
CA THR A 161 -12.36 36.11 -2.02
C THR A 161 -12.43 36.80 -0.67
#